data_AF-A0A7L2S2P6-F1
#
_entry.id   AF-A0A7L2S2P6-F1
#
_cell.length_a   1.000
_cell.length_b   1.000
_cell.length_c   1.000
_cell.angle_alpha   90.00
_cell.angle_beta   90.00
_cell.angle_gamma   90.00
#
_symmetry.space_group_name_H-M   'P 1'
#
loop_
_entity.id
_entity.type
_entity.pdbx_description
1 polymer ?
#
loop_
_entity_poly.entity_id
_entity_poly.type
_entity_poly.pdbx_seq_one_letter_code
_entity_poly.pdbx_strand_id
1 'polypeptide(L)'
;APSLFHTPTVHCTTRTNSSTWFNDRYETAIRPLLTGAAHELSSDVVQWWLTLQGPTNGAQLQDIIQQLFTVLRAPSGDVWDPSHCRTCAVVGNSGRLMGSSHGLLIDAHDWVLRMNRGKIAGFELDAGTRTTHHFMYPESAVNLGPGVHLVLVPFKPLDLQWVTSAFSTGLLTRTYVRVKQFIRADRNKVLILSPAFLKYIHDKWTRHQGRYPSTGFTALLFALHTCQQVS
;
A
#
# COMPACT_ATOMS: atom_id res chain seq x y z
N ALA A 1 -43.38 -14.96 -14.77
CA ALA A 1 -41.98 -15.01 -14.31
C ALA A 1 -41.35 -13.66 -14.65
N PRO A 2 -40.88 -12.87 -13.68
CA PRO A 2 -40.25 -11.59 -13.98
C PRO A 2 -38.82 -11.84 -14.48
N SER A 3 -38.51 -11.19 -15.60
CA SER A 3 -37.24 -11.18 -16.30
C SER A 3 -36.10 -10.69 -15.40
N LEU A 4 -35.04 -11.50 -15.33
CA LEU A 4 -33.75 -11.13 -14.77
C LEU A 4 -33.18 -9.94 -15.56
N PHE A 5 -33.21 -8.74 -14.97
CA PHE A 5 -32.42 -7.62 -15.44
C PHE A 5 -30.95 -7.96 -15.21
N HIS A 6 -30.23 -8.32 -16.28
CA HIS A 6 -28.77 -8.26 -16.28
C HIS A 6 -28.37 -6.80 -16.11
N THR A 7 -27.87 -6.45 -14.92
CA THR A 7 -27.12 -5.21 -14.72
C THR A 7 -25.92 -5.21 -15.68
N PRO A 8 -25.71 -4.14 -16.47
CA PRO A 8 -24.55 -4.05 -17.35
C PRO A 8 -23.28 -4.12 -16.50
N THR A 9 -22.37 -5.04 -16.83
CA THR A 9 -21.00 -5.01 -16.31
C THR A 9 -20.37 -3.70 -16.77
N VAL A 10 -20.08 -2.81 -15.81
CA VAL A 10 -19.36 -1.57 -16.09
C VAL A 10 -17.92 -1.95 -16.40
N HIS A 11 -17.59 -2.07 -17.68
CA HIS A 11 -16.20 -2.23 -18.09
C HIS A 11 -15.53 -0.87 -18.12
N CYS A 12 -14.58 -0.67 -17.20
CA CYS A 12 -13.72 0.49 -17.23
C CYS A 12 -12.82 0.36 -18.46
N THR A 13 -13.01 1.25 -19.43
CA THR A 13 -12.13 1.30 -20.58
C THR A 13 -10.78 1.82 -20.11
N THR A 14 -9.77 0.96 -20.13
CA THR A 14 -8.37 1.39 -20.04
C THR A 14 -8.08 2.27 -21.25
N ARG A 15 -8.26 3.58 -21.09
CA ARG A 15 -7.97 4.54 -22.15
C ARG A 15 -6.48 4.45 -22.43
N THR A 16 -6.12 4.17 -23.69
CA THR A 16 -4.72 4.23 -24.11
C THR A 16 -4.20 5.64 -23.81
N ASN A 17 -3.20 5.73 -22.93
CA ASN A 17 -2.60 7.01 -22.61
C ASN A 17 -1.77 7.44 -23.82
N SER A 18 -2.02 8.62 -24.35
CA SER A 18 -1.27 9.16 -25.50
C SER A 18 0.15 9.62 -25.13
N SER A 19 0.47 9.67 -23.83
CA SER A 19 1.79 10.07 -23.34
C SER A 19 2.80 8.93 -23.46
N THR A 20 3.76 9.09 -24.36
CA THR A 20 4.94 8.22 -24.47
C THR A 20 5.71 8.16 -23.15
N TRP A 21 5.91 9.31 -22.51
CA TRP A 21 6.58 9.41 -21.20
C TRP A 21 5.95 8.52 -20.13
N PHE A 22 4.61 8.44 -20.10
CA PHE A 22 3.88 7.61 -19.15
C PHE A 22 3.99 6.14 -19.53
N ASN A 23 3.76 5.81 -20.80
CA ASN A 23 3.77 4.44 -21.30
C ASN A 23 5.15 3.77 -21.15
N ASP A 24 6.24 4.53 -21.26
CA ASP A 24 7.60 4.03 -21.04
C ASP A 24 7.87 3.61 -19.57
N ARG A 25 7.04 4.10 -18.64
CA ARG A 25 7.19 3.88 -17.19
C ARG A 25 6.15 2.94 -16.63
N TYR A 26 4.92 2.99 -17.14
CA TYR A 26 3.80 2.23 -16.63
C TYR A 26 3.89 0.76 -17.06
N GLU A 27 3.91 -0.16 -16.10
CA GLU A 27 4.05 -1.60 -16.37
C GLU A 27 2.81 -2.34 -15.91
N THR A 28 1.90 -2.66 -16.84
CA THR A 28 0.59 -3.26 -16.51
C THR A 28 0.68 -4.60 -15.78
N ALA A 29 1.76 -5.36 -15.98
CA ALA A 29 1.94 -6.67 -15.36
C ALA A 29 2.45 -6.62 -13.90
N ILE A 30 2.98 -5.47 -13.44
CA ILE A 30 3.55 -5.37 -12.11
C ILE A 30 2.44 -5.53 -11.06
N ARG A 31 2.68 -6.36 -10.05
CA ARG A 31 1.74 -6.59 -8.95
C ARG A 31 2.17 -5.82 -7.71
N PRO A 32 1.33 -4.91 -7.17
CA PRO A 32 1.74 -4.06 -6.04
C PRO A 32 1.92 -4.80 -4.71
N LEU A 33 1.33 -5.98 -4.53
CA LEU A 33 1.31 -6.70 -3.25
C LEU A 33 1.96 -8.08 -3.35
N LEU A 34 2.47 -8.56 -2.21
CA LEU A 34 2.75 -9.97 -2.02
C LEU A 34 1.43 -10.76 -2.00
N THR A 35 1.40 -11.91 -2.67
CA THR A 35 0.16 -12.67 -2.91
C THR A 35 0.02 -13.92 -2.06
N GLY A 36 1.02 -14.30 -1.28
CA GLY A 36 0.94 -15.43 -0.36
C GLY A 36 2.30 -16.05 -0.01
N ALA A 37 2.25 -17.17 0.72
CA ALA A 37 3.43 -17.86 1.24
C ALA A 37 4.38 -18.41 0.17
N ALA A 38 3.88 -18.64 -1.05
CA ALA A 38 4.66 -19.11 -2.20
C ALA A 38 5.12 -17.96 -3.13
N HIS A 39 4.94 -16.70 -2.72
CA HIS A 39 5.37 -15.57 -3.54
C HIS A 39 6.90 -15.47 -3.54
N GLU A 40 7.50 -15.60 -4.73
CA GLU A 40 8.94 -15.51 -4.92
C GLU A 40 9.34 -14.12 -5.43
N LEU A 41 10.42 -13.58 -4.87
CA LEU A 41 11.05 -12.35 -5.35
C LEU A 41 12.31 -12.72 -6.12
N SER A 42 12.51 -12.10 -7.28
CA SER A 42 13.72 -12.30 -8.07
C SER A 42 14.97 -11.88 -7.31
N SER A 43 16.10 -12.51 -7.63
CA SER A 43 17.38 -12.23 -6.96
C SER A 43 17.80 -10.77 -7.06
N ASP A 44 17.54 -10.10 -8.20
CA ASP A 44 17.85 -8.68 -8.40
C ASP A 44 17.00 -7.77 -7.49
N VAL A 45 15.72 -8.12 -7.27
CA VAL A 45 14.82 -7.41 -6.36
C VAL A 45 15.32 -7.57 -4.93
N VAL A 46 15.64 -8.80 -4.52
CA VAL A 46 16.12 -9.08 -3.16
C VAL A 46 17.45 -8.37 -2.90
N GLN A 47 18.40 -8.47 -3.83
CA GLN A 47 19.71 -7.84 -3.70
C GLN A 47 19.58 -6.32 -3.56
N TRP A 48 18.79 -5.67 -4.43
CA TRP A 48 18.53 -4.23 -4.32
C TRP A 48 17.85 -3.87 -3.00
N TRP A 49 16.79 -4.59 -2.63
CA TRP A 49 15.97 -4.27 -1.46
C TRP A 49 16.74 -4.37 -0.14
N LEU A 50 17.68 -5.31 -0.04
CA LEU A 50 18.54 -5.43 1.15
C LEU A 50 19.54 -4.27 1.29
N THR A 51 19.84 -3.53 0.22
CA THR A 51 20.69 -2.32 0.32
C THR A 51 19.99 -1.12 0.99
N LEU A 52 18.67 -1.15 1.13
CA LEU A 52 17.90 0.02 1.55
C LEU A 52 18.15 0.41 3.01
N GLN A 53 18.12 -0.52 3.97
CA GLN A 53 18.14 -0.20 5.41
C GLN A 53 18.86 -1.19 6.35
N GLY A 54 19.87 -1.94 5.90
CA GLY A 54 20.78 -2.66 6.83
C GLY A 54 21.11 -4.10 6.44
N PRO A 55 22.00 -4.76 7.19
CA PRO A 55 22.77 -5.89 6.66
C PRO A 55 21.98 -7.18 6.48
N THR A 56 22.48 -7.95 5.52
CA THR A 56 22.17 -9.34 5.15
C THR A 56 22.53 -10.33 6.25
N ASN A 57 21.82 -10.33 7.38
CA ASN A 57 21.57 -11.65 7.98
C ASN A 57 20.50 -12.26 7.10
N GLY A 58 20.95 -13.11 6.16
CA GLY A 58 20.12 -13.88 5.26
C GLY A 58 19.29 -14.91 6.01
N ALA A 59 18.41 -14.43 6.90
CA ALA A 59 17.16 -15.14 7.13
C ALA A 59 16.59 -15.41 5.74
N GLN A 60 16.25 -16.66 5.46
CA GLN A 60 15.64 -16.96 4.17
C GLN A 60 14.39 -16.08 4.11
N LEU A 61 14.41 -15.09 3.21
CA LEU A 61 13.28 -14.16 3.05
C LEU A 61 12.00 -14.95 2.78
N GLN A 62 12.15 -16.12 2.16
CA GLN A 62 11.11 -17.11 2.00
C GLN A 62 10.50 -17.57 3.33
N ASP A 63 11.31 -17.94 4.33
CA ASP A 63 10.82 -18.32 5.67
C ASP A 63 10.08 -17.17 6.33
N ILE A 64 10.56 -15.94 6.17
CA ILE A 64 9.88 -14.74 6.69
C ILE A 64 8.51 -14.56 6.02
N ILE A 65 8.43 -14.71 4.70
CA ILE A 65 7.18 -14.59 3.93
C ILE A 65 6.22 -15.74 4.27
N GLN A 66 6.71 -16.97 4.41
CA GLN A 66 5.91 -18.11 4.83
C GLN A 66 5.33 -17.87 6.22
N GLN A 67 6.17 -17.50 7.19
CA GLN A 67 5.74 -17.21 8.55
C GLN A 67 4.73 -16.05 8.62
N LEU A 68 4.95 -14.99 7.82
CA LEU A 68 4.04 -13.86 7.70
C LEU A 68 2.61 -14.31 7.35
N PHE A 69 2.47 -15.20 6.37
CA PHE A 69 1.16 -15.69 5.91
C PHE A 69 0.59 -16.85 6.74
N THR A 70 1.30 -17.35 7.76
CA THR A 70 0.66 -18.13 8.84
C THR A 70 -0.13 -17.24 9.79
N VAL A 71 0.29 -15.97 9.91
CA VAL A 71 -0.35 -15.00 10.80
C VAL A 71 -1.38 -14.16 10.03
N LEU A 72 -1.01 -13.64 8.86
CA LEU A 72 -1.85 -12.75 8.07
C LEU A 72 -2.54 -13.49 6.93
N ARG A 73 -3.71 -13.01 6.54
CA ARG A 73 -4.42 -13.57 5.39
C ARG A 73 -3.80 -13.04 4.11
N ALA A 74 -3.48 -13.93 3.17
CA ALA A 74 -3.11 -13.54 1.82
C ALA A 74 -4.26 -12.76 1.16
N PRO A 75 -3.96 -11.69 0.39
CA PRO A 75 -4.99 -10.93 -0.31
C PRO A 75 -5.72 -11.84 -1.30
N SER A 76 -7.05 -11.83 -1.26
CA SER A 76 -7.87 -12.53 -2.25
C SER A 76 -7.93 -11.73 -3.57
N GLY A 77 -8.21 -12.42 -4.67
CA GLY A 77 -8.19 -11.83 -6.02
C GLY A 77 -9.21 -10.70 -6.25
N ASP A 78 -10.23 -10.62 -5.40
CA ASP A 78 -11.27 -9.59 -5.37
C ASP A 78 -10.72 -8.19 -5.03
N VAL A 79 -9.60 -8.10 -4.29
CA VAL A 79 -8.93 -6.82 -4.00
C VAL A 79 -8.59 -6.08 -5.30
N TRP A 80 -8.34 -6.81 -6.38
CA TRP A 80 -7.91 -6.29 -7.67
C TRP A 80 -8.96 -6.32 -8.76
N ASP A 81 -10.23 -6.61 -8.42
CA ASP A 81 -11.27 -6.74 -9.44
C ASP A 81 -11.38 -5.44 -10.27
N PRO A 82 -10.91 -5.45 -11.53
CA PRO A 82 -10.88 -4.26 -12.36
C PRO A 82 -12.28 -3.91 -12.87
N SER A 83 -13.30 -4.74 -12.64
CA SER A 83 -14.69 -4.46 -13.03
C SER A 83 -15.39 -3.40 -12.17
N HIS A 84 -14.79 -2.99 -11.03
CA HIS A 84 -15.42 -2.07 -10.09
C HIS A 84 -15.13 -0.56 -10.33
N CYS A 85 -14.44 -0.18 -11.41
CA CYS A 85 -14.16 1.22 -11.81
C CYS A 85 -13.94 2.22 -10.66
N ARG A 86 -12.98 1.89 -9.80
CA ARG A 86 -12.78 2.60 -8.53
C ARG A 86 -12.09 3.95 -8.72
N THR A 87 -12.63 4.97 -8.07
CA THR A 87 -12.02 6.29 -7.88
C THR A 87 -11.24 6.31 -6.57
N CYS A 88 -10.06 6.93 -6.58
CA CYS A 88 -9.17 6.96 -5.44
C CYS A 88 -8.67 8.37 -5.12
N ALA A 89 -8.74 8.78 -3.86
CA ALA A 89 -8.06 9.97 -3.35
C ALA A 89 -6.80 9.55 -2.59
N VAL A 90 -5.65 10.11 -2.97
CA VAL A 90 -4.37 9.90 -2.27
C VAL A 90 -4.04 11.13 -1.45
N VAL A 91 -4.25 11.04 -0.14
CA VAL A 91 -4.10 12.18 0.77
C VAL A 91 -2.72 12.17 1.41
N GLY A 92 -1.86 13.07 0.96
CA GLY A 92 -0.56 13.35 1.58
C GLY A 92 -0.68 14.16 2.88
N ASN A 93 0.45 14.37 3.55
CA ASN A 93 0.51 15.06 4.86
C ASN A 93 0.98 16.52 4.77
N SER A 94 0.83 17.16 3.60
CA SER A 94 1.29 18.54 3.39
C SER A 94 0.38 19.55 4.08
N GLY A 95 0.97 20.57 4.72
CA GLY A 95 0.24 21.69 5.31
C GLY A 95 -0.56 22.51 4.29
N ARG A 96 -0.34 22.31 2.98
CA ARG A 96 -1.15 22.89 1.90
C ARG A 96 -2.63 22.48 1.93
N LEU A 97 -2.97 21.42 2.65
CA LEU A 97 -4.37 21.03 2.85
C LEU A 97 -5.10 21.96 3.83
N MET A 98 -4.39 22.63 4.74
CA MET A 98 -5.02 23.49 5.74
C MET A 98 -5.75 24.67 5.08
N GLY A 99 -7.04 24.84 5.40
CA GLY A 99 -7.91 25.85 4.82
C GLY A 99 -8.36 25.57 3.39
N SER A 100 -8.10 24.38 2.84
CA SER A 100 -8.48 24.02 1.46
C SER A 100 -9.94 23.63 1.30
N SER A 101 -10.61 23.23 2.38
CA SER A 101 -12.00 22.73 2.36
C SER A 101 -12.23 21.54 1.41
N HIS A 102 -11.21 20.76 1.08
CA HIS A 102 -11.31 19.61 0.17
C HIS A 102 -11.96 18.37 0.80
N GLY A 103 -12.28 18.38 2.10
CA GLY A 103 -12.63 17.16 2.84
C GLY A 103 -13.81 16.38 2.27
N LEU A 104 -14.86 17.08 1.83
CA LEU A 104 -16.02 16.44 1.17
C LEU A 104 -15.66 15.83 -0.19
N LEU A 105 -14.81 16.50 -0.97
CA LEU A 105 -14.35 15.98 -2.27
C LEU A 105 -13.46 14.75 -2.11
N ILE A 106 -12.58 14.76 -1.09
CA ILE A 106 -11.77 13.60 -0.72
C ILE A 106 -12.67 12.42 -0.35
N ASP A 107 -13.64 12.66 0.53
CA ASP A 107 -14.53 11.62 1.06
C ASP A 107 -15.50 11.04 0.02
N ALA A 108 -15.71 11.73 -1.11
CA ALA A 108 -16.55 11.26 -2.22
C ALA A 108 -15.93 10.13 -3.05
N HIS A 109 -14.62 9.85 -2.89
CA HIS A 109 -13.95 8.77 -3.61
C HIS A 109 -14.29 7.39 -3.01
N ASP A 110 -14.28 6.36 -3.87
CA ASP A 110 -14.50 4.97 -3.42
C ASP A 110 -13.44 4.58 -2.40
N TRP A 111 -12.18 4.85 -2.72
CA TRP A 111 -11.03 4.63 -1.84
C TRP A 111 -10.36 5.94 -1.44
N VAL A 112 -10.17 6.12 -0.14
CA VAL A 112 -9.32 7.17 0.43
C VAL A 112 -8.05 6.53 1.01
N LEU A 113 -6.90 6.84 0.42
CA LEU A 113 -5.59 6.30 0.75
C LEU A 113 -4.83 7.35 1.57
N ARG A 114 -4.46 6.99 2.81
CA ARG A 114 -3.69 7.86 3.72
C ARG A 114 -2.38 7.21 4.11
N MET A 115 -1.50 7.95 4.77
CA MET A 115 -0.16 7.45 5.09
C MET A 115 0.44 8.04 6.36
N ASN A 116 1.36 7.28 6.94
CA ASN A 116 2.18 7.69 8.08
C ASN A 116 1.31 8.12 9.27
N ARG A 117 1.65 9.24 9.92
CA ARG A 117 0.94 9.78 11.09
C ARG A 117 0.08 10.99 10.74
N GLY A 118 -0.48 11.05 9.53
CA GLY A 118 -1.39 12.12 9.11
C GLY A 118 -2.57 12.25 10.06
N LYS A 119 -2.79 13.45 10.61
CA LYS A 119 -3.87 13.72 11.58
C LYS A 119 -5.14 14.14 10.84
N ILE A 120 -6.25 13.47 11.14
CA ILE A 120 -7.58 13.82 10.63
C ILE A 120 -8.34 14.67 11.66
N ALA A 121 -8.25 14.30 12.94
CA ALA A 121 -9.00 14.97 14.01
C ALA A 121 -8.68 16.47 14.08
N GLY A 122 -9.70 17.30 13.87
CA GLY A 122 -9.61 18.77 13.81
C GLY A 122 -9.22 19.33 12.43
N PHE A 123 -9.12 18.48 11.40
CA PHE A 123 -8.80 18.85 10.01
C PHE A 123 -9.81 18.23 9.02
N GLU A 124 -10.97 17.79 9.49
CA GLU A 124 -11.96 17.04 8.70
C GLU A 124 -12.48 17.85 7.51
N LEU A 125 -12.68 19.16 7.68
CA LEU A 125 -13.11 20.07 6.61
C LEU A 125 -12.12 20.08 5.43
N ASP A 126 -10.83 19.93 5.73
CA ASP A 126 -9.74 20.04 4.77
C ASP A 126 -9.31 18.70 4.20
N ALA A 127 -9.17 17.70 5.08
CA ALA A 127 -8.57 16.41 4.77
C ALA A 127 -9.60 15.28 4.66
N GLY A 128 -10.87 15.53 4.97
CA GLY A 128 -11.93 14.52 5.00
C GLY A 128 -11.88 13.65 6.25
N THR A 129 -12.85 12.76 6.38
CA THR A 129 -13.03 11.87 7.54
C THR A 129 -12.76 10.40 7.21
N ARG A 130 -12.89 10.03 5.94
CA ARG A 130 -12.82 8.62 5.51
C ARG A 130 -11.38 8.17 5.33
N THR A 131 -11.14 6.90 5.65
CA THR A 131 -9.90 6.20 5.33
C THR A 131 -10.26 4.77 4.96
N THR A 132 -9.79 4.30 3.81
CA THR A 132 -10.02 2.93 3.35
C THR A 132 -8.75 2.09 3.38
N HIS A 133 -7.61 2.73 3.10
CA HIS A 133 -6.28 2.15 3.07
C HIS A 133 -5.32 3.10 3.77
N HIS A 134 -4.47 2.57 4.64
CA HIS A 134 -3.48 3.36 5.36
C HIS A 134 -2.08 2.77 5.20
N PHE A 135 -1.22 3.50 4.50
CA PHE A 135 0.16 3.13 4.21
C PHE A 135 1.05 3.45 5.41
N MET A 136 1.78 2.45 5.89
CA MET A 136 2.69 2.65 7.01
C MET A 136 3.85 1.65 6.99
N TYR A 137 4.81 1.91 7.85
CA TYR A 137 5.96 1.06 8.17
C TYR A 137 6.17 1.14 9.70
N PRO A 138 6.90 0.21 10.34
CA PRO A 138 6.90 0.06 11.80
C PRO A 138 7.14 1.37 12.58
N GLU A 139 8.07 2.19 12.09
CA GLU A 139 8.49 3.45 12.71
C GLU A 139 7.45 4.57 12.57
N SER A 140 6.51 4.45 11.62
CA SER A 140 5.45 5.41 11.34
C SER A 140 4.04 4.86 11.64
N ALA A 141 3.97 3.68 12.27
CA ALA A 141 2.73 2.96 12.49
C ALA A 141 1.76 3.70 13.43
N VAL A 142 0.47 3.60 13.10
CA VAL A 142 -0.65 4.09 13.90
C VAL A 142 -1.70 2.98 14.06
N ASN A 143 -2.51 3.04 15.10
CA ASN A 143 -3.68 2.17 15.20
C ASN A 143 -4.73 2.63 14.18
N LEU A 144 -5.45 1.67 13.61
CA LEU A 144 -6.48 1.91 12.61
C LEU A 144 -7.87 1.62 13.19
N GLY A 145 -8.86 2.35 12.65
CA GLY A 145 -10.26 2.06 12.91
C GLY A 145 -10.70 0.74 12.25
N PRO A 146 -11.83 0.16 12.68
CA PRO A 146 -12.39 -1.02 12.05
C PRO A 146 -12.63 -0.79 10.55
N GLY A 147 -12.38 -1.82 9.75
CA GLY A 147 -12.63 -1.85 8.33
C GLY A 147 -11.55 -1.23 7.44
N VAL A 148 -10.56 -0.52 8.00
CA VAL A 148 -9.46 0.10 7.26
C VAL A 148 -8.39 -0.94 6.92
N HIS A 149 -7.95 -0.97 5.66
CA HIS A 149 -6.84 -1.81 5.25
C HIS A 149 -5.50 -1.21 5.69
N LEU A 150 -4.72 -2.00 6.43
CA LEU A 150 -3.32 -1.67 6.68
C LEU A 150 -2.51 -2.04 5.45
N VAL A 151 -1.82 -1.08 4.83
CA VAL A 151 -0.86 -1.36 3.75
C VAL A 151 0.55 -1.18 4.30
N LEU A 152 1.23 -2.30 4.56
CA LEU A 152 2.62 -2.27 5.02
C LEU A 152 3.52 -1.95 3.83
N VAL A 153 4.40 -0.95 3.98
CA VAL A 153 5.48 -0.64 3.05
C VAL A 153 6.80 -1.14 3.65
N PRO A 154 7.30 -2.32 3.25
CA PRO A 154 8.46 -2.92 3.90
C PRO A 154 9.77 -2.42 3.25
N PHE A 155 10.61 -1.75 4.03
CA PHE A 155 11.92 -1.24 3.61
C PHE A 155 13.08 -2.16 4.01
N LYS A 156 12.80 -3.19 4.81
CA LYS A 156 13.75 -4.21 5.30
C LYS A 156 13.00 -5.47 5.73
N PRO A 157 13.66 -6.66 5.76
CA PRO A 157 13.06 -7.91 6.25
C PRO A 157 12.43 -7.80 7.64
N LEU A 158 13.05 -7.00 8.52
CA LEU A 158 12.57 -6.75 9.87
C LEU A 158 11.16 -6.12 9.91
N ASP A 159 10.74 -5.40 8.87
CA ASP A 159 9.40 -4.79 8.81
C ASP A 159 8.31 -5.88 8.63
N LEU A 160 8.62 -6.94 7.87
CA LEU A 160 7.73 -8.11 7.70
C LEU A 160 7.63 -8.91 9.01
N GLN A 161 8.75 -9.09 9.70
CA GLN A 161 8.76 -9.74 11.00
C GLN A 161 8.00 -8.90 12.04
N TRP A 162 8.15 -7.57 12.01
CA TRP A 162 7.44 -6.67 12.91
C TRP A 162 5.93 -6.81 12.77
N VAL A 163 5.37 -6.77 11.54
CA VAL A 163 3.91 -6.88 11.38
C VAL A 163 3.41 -8.23 11.88
N THR A 164 4.16 -9.31 11.62
CA THR A 164 3.87 -10.65 12.13
C THR A 164 3.82 -10.64 13.66
N SER A 165 4.86 -10.10 14.30
CA SER A 165 4.95 -9.96 15.77
C SER A 165 3.82 -9.08 16.32
N ALA A 166 3.53 -7.94 15.70
CA ALA A 166 2.56 -6.97 16.20
C ALA A 166 1.11 -7.47 16.18
N PHE A 167 0.81 -8.48 15.34
CA PHE A 167 -0.47 -9.20 15.29
C PHE A 167 -0.45 -10.55 16.04
N SER A 168 0.67 -10.93 16.66
CA SER A 168 0.80 -12.20 17.37
C SER A 168 1.50 -12.03 18.72
N THR A 169 2.82 -12.18 18.76
CA THR A 169 3.62 -12.35 19.99
C THR A 169 4.00 -11.04 20.67
N GLY A 170 4.06 -9.93 19.94
CA GLY A 170 4.49 -8.64 20.47
C GLY A 170 5.95 -8.62 20.95
N LEU A 171 6.83 -9.45 20.40
CA LEU A 171 8.24 -9.52 20.81
C LEU A 171 9.09 -8.41 20.17
N LEU A 172 8.76 -7.97 18.96
CA LEU A 172 9.49 -6.92 18.25
C LEU A 172 9.01 -5.52 18.63
N THR A 173 9.74 -4.90 19.56
CA THR A 173 9.43 -3.55 20.09
C THR A 173 10.40 -2.47 19.62
N ARG A 174 11.44 -2.84 18.88
CA ARG A 174 12.49 -1.91 18.42
C ARG A 174 13.05 -2.33 17.05
N THR A 175 13.21 -1.35 16.17
CA THR A 175 14.07 -1.41 14.97
C THR A 175 15.32 -0.55 15.24
N TYR A 176 15.60 0.47 14.42
CA TYR A 176 16.53 1.53 14.80
C TYR A 176 15.91 2.53 15.79
N VAL A 177 14.58 2.56 15.90
CA VAL A 177 13.81 3.29 16.93
C VAL A 177 12.81 2.36 17.63
N ARG A 178 12.18 2.82 18.72
CA ARG A 178 11.06 2.08 19.31
C ARG A 178 9.87 2.04 18.35
N VAL A 179 9.24 0.89 18.23
CA VAL A 179 8.07 0.64 17.39
C VAL A 179 6.93 0.08 18.24
N LYS A 180 5.70 0.08 17.72
CA LYS A 180 4.55 -0.42 18.48
C LYS A 180 4.70 -1.93 18.73
N GLN A 181 4.57 -2.33 19.99
CA GLN A 181 4.59 -3.74 20.40
C GLN A 181 3.42 -4.52 19.78
N PHE A 182 2.21 -3.96 19.88
CA PHE A 182 1.00 -4.45 19.26
C PHE A 182 0.36 -3.34 18.42
N ILE A 183 -0.32 -3.73 17.35
CA ILE A 183 -1.09 -2.82 16.50
C ILE A 183 -2.57 -3.17 16.55
N ARG A 184 -3.42 -2.17 16.75
CA ARG A 184 -4.87 -2.33 16.63
C ARG A 184 -5.27 -2.04 15.18
N ALA A 185 -5.57 -3.09 14.43
CA ALA A 185 -6.09 -3.05 13.07
C ALA A 185 -6.75 -4.41 12.76
N ASP A 186 -7.53 -4.49 11.68
CA ASP A 186 -8.19 -5.73 11.28
C ASP A 186 -7.19 -6.69 10.65
N ARG A 187 -6.90 -7.82 11.32
CA ARG A 187 -5.88 -8.80 10.90
C ARG A 187 -6.13 -9.40 9.52
N ASN A 188 -7.39 -9.50 9.09
CA ASN A 188 -7.80 -9.97 7.76
C ASN A 188 -7.80 -8.87 6.69
N LYS A 189 -7.43 -7.63 7.05
CA LYS A 189 -7.32 -6.48 6.14
C LYS A 189 -5.90 -5.92 6.09
N VAL A 190 -4.91 -6.79 6.25
CA VAL A 190 -3.49 -6.42 6.14
C VAL A 190 -2.97 -6.79 4.75
N LEU A 191 -2.46 -5.79 4.05
CA LEU A 191 -1.87 -5.90 2.72
C LEU A 191 -0.38 -5.59 2.82
N ILE A 192 0.45 -6.40 2.16
CA ILE A 192 1.91 -6.27 2.20
C ILE A 192 2.39 -5.82 0.82
N LEU A 193 2.93 -4.61 0.74
CA LEU A 193 3.44 -4.07 -0.51
C LEU A 193 4.69 -4.85 -0.94
N SER A 194 4.73 -5.23 -2.22
CA SER A 194 5.81 -6.05 -2.77
C SER A 194 7.11 -5.22 -2.89
N PRO A 195 8.26 -5.72 -2.41
CA PRO A 195 9.56 -5.12 -2.70
C PRO A 195 9.84 -4.95 -4.20
N ALA A 196 9.31 -5.84 -5.04
CA ALA A 196 9.41 -5.71 -6.50
C ALA A 196 8.70 -4.45 -7.01
N PHE A 197 7.56 -4.09 -6.41
CA PHE A 197 6.83 -2.87 -6.75
C PHE A 197 7.60 -1.61 -6.31
N LEU A 198 8.27 -1.64 -5.14
CA LEU A 198 9.16 -0.55 -4.72
C LEU A 198 10.33 -0.36 -5.68
N LYS A 199 10.96 -1.46 -6.13
CA LYS A 199 12.04 -1.42 -7.11
C LYS A 199 11.55 -0.89 -8.45
N TYR A 200 10.40 -1.35 -8.91
CA TYR A 200 9.75 -0.83 -10.12
C TYR A 200 9.54 0.69 -10.07
N ILE A 201 9.02 1.22 -8.96
CA ILE A 201 8.85 2.66 -8.77
C ILE A 201 10.21 3.38 -8.84
N HIS A 202 11.21 2.83 -8.15
CA HIS A 202 12.55 3.40 -8.12
C HIS A 202 13.20 3.44 -9.52
N ASP A 203 13.11 2.35 -10.26
CA ASP A 203 13.80 2.20 -11.54
C ASP A 203 13.08 2.96 -12.67
N LYS A 204 11.74 2.88 -12.72
CA LYS A 204 10.95 3.45 -13.83
C LYS A 204 10.50 4.88 -13.57
N TRP A 205 10.08 5.19 -12.35
CA TRP A 205 9.43 6.46 -12.05
C TRP A 205 10.38 7.49 -11.48
N THR A 206 11.18 7.13 -10.47
CA THR A 206 12.18 8.04 -9.92
C THR A 206 13.49 8.00 -10.71
N ARG A 207 13.68 7.02 -11.61
CA ARG A 207 14.91 6.84 -12.41
C ARG A 207 16.16 6.86 -11.53
N HIS A 208 16.11 6.11 -10.43
CA HIS A 208 17.18 6.00 -9.44
C HIS A 208 17.56 7.30 -8.73
N GLN A 209 16.71 8.33 -8.79
CA GLN A 209 16.90 9.56 -8.00
C GLN A 209 16.48 9.32 -6.55
N GLY A 210 17.37 9.68 -5.62
CA GLY A 210 17.23 9.38 -4.20
C GLY A 210 17.62 7.94 -3.86
N ARG A 211 17.48 7.54 -2.59
CA ARG A 211 17.85 6.18 -2.14
C ARG A 211 16.77 5.13 -2.42
N TYR A 212 15.51 5.51 -2.26
CA TYR A 212 14.30 4.70 -2.51
C TYR A 212 13.07 5.63 -2.48
N PRO A 213 11.93 5.22 -3.08
CA PRO A 213 10.74 6.07 -3.15
C PRO A 213 10.14 6.40 -1.78
N SER A 214 9.56 7.60 -1.67
CA SER A 214 8.83 8.01 -0.46
C SER A 214 7.50 7.25 -0.34
N THR A 215 6.95 7.17 0.88
CA THR A 215 5.63 6.55 1.11
C THR A 215 4.52 7.21 0.31
N GLY A 216 4.55 8.54 0.16
CA GLY A 216 3.53 9.26 -0.60
C GLY A 216 3.58 8.98 -2.10
N PHE A 217 4.78 8.94 -2.67
CA PHE A 217 4.91 8.55 -4.07
C PHE A 217 4.54 7.08 -4.27
N THR A 218 4.90 6.21 -3.32
CA THR A 218 4.51 4.79 -3.34
C THR A 218 2.99 4.61 -3.31
N ALA A 219 2.27 5.34 -2.45
CA ALA A 219 0.81 5.29 -2.37
C ALA A 219 0.14 5.82 -3.65
N LEU A 220 0.70 6.88 -4.26
CA LEU A 220 0.24 7.39 -5.55
C LEU A 220 0.38 6.33 -6.65
N LEU A 221 1.54 5.69 -6.75
CA LEU A 221 1.79 4.68 -7.78
C LEU A 221 0.98 3.41 -7.54
N PHE A 222 0.74 3.05 -6.28
CA PHE A 222 -0.21 2.01 -5.92
C PHE A 222 -1.61 2.37 -6.44
N ALA A 223 -2.11 3.57 -6.18
CA ALA A 223 -3.42 4.00 -6.67
C ALA A 223 -3.50 3.92 -8.22
N LEU A 224 -2.46 4.36 -8.91
CA LEU A 224 -2.41 4.31 -10.38
C LEU A 224 -2.52 2.90 -10.97
N HIS A 225 -2.10 1.85 -10.25
CA HIS A 225 -2.19 0.47 -10.71
C HIS A 225 -3.48 -0.25 -10.27
N THR A 226 -4.29 0.39 -9.43
CA THR A 226 -5.36 -0.31 -8.67
C THR A 226 -6.70 0.41 -8.75
N CYS A 227 -6.68 1.64 -9.24
CA CYS A 227 -7.81 2.54 -9.40
C CYS A 227 -7.92 3.01 -10.85
N GLN A 228 -9.13 3.30 -11.28
CA GLN A 228 -9.40 3.82 -12.62
C GLN A 228 -9.12 5.33 -12.71
N GLN A 229 -9.35 6.05 -11.62
CA GLN A 229 -9.10 7.48 -11.51
C GLN A 229 -8.46 7.77 -10.16
N VAL A 230 -7.45 8.65 -10.16
CA VAL A 230 -6.72 9.05 -8.97
C VAL A 230 -6.76 10.58 -8.84
N SER A 231 -7.01 11.07 -7.63
CA SER A 231 -6.93 12.49 -7.23
C SER A 231 -5.96 12.69 -6.07
#